data_AF-A0A822GP20-F1
#
_entry.id   AF-A0A822GP20-F1
#
_cell.length_a   1.000
_cell.length_b   1.000
_cell.length_c   1.000
_cell.angle_alpha   90.00
_cell.angle_beta   90.00
_cell.angle_gamma   90.00
#
_symmetry.space_group_name_H-M   'P 1'
#
loop_
_entity.id
_entity.type
_entity.pdbx_description
1 polymer ?
#
loop_
_entity_poly.entity_id
_entity_poly.type
_entity_poly.pdbx_seq_one_letter_code
_entity_poly.pdbx_strand_id
1 'polypeptide(L)'
;MINNDVKRIITEEELSQHNKDGDAWFAINGHVYDASEYLKDHPGGSDSIILASGADASDDFLAIHSDAAKAMLVKYHIGILETNSLKNNVINGKHMNSERDIFLDQKNWNTVTLMEKIVLNHDSVRLTFALKHPHQKLGVPTGKHLYLRCISSSGKKVVRAFTPTSTADQVGKFDLIVKLYRASGNWSGGKMSACIDRLKPGDTVECKGPFGDFEYQTGGTLVIKNIAHQVSRFTMIAGGSGIT
;
A
#
# COMPACT_ATOMS: atom_id res chain seq x y z
N MET A 1 -14.64 -10.83 12.84
CA MET A 1 -14.06 -9.47 12.86
C MET A 1 -14.37 -8.76 14.17
N ILE A 2 -15.56 -8.92 14.74
CA ILE A 2 -15.94 -8.23 15.99
C ILE A 2 -15.95 -9.17 17.19
N ASN A 3 -15.69 -8.62 18.38
CA ASN A 3 -16.04 -9.23 19.67
C ASN A 3 -17.37 -8.63 20.15
N ASN A 4 -18.41 -9.47 20.28
CA ASN A 4 -19.79 -9.05 20.59
C ASN A 4 -19.96 -8.51 22.02
N ASP A 5 -19.01 -8.78 22.91
CA ASP A 5 -19.06 -8.31 24.30
C ASP A 5 -18.60 -6.84 24.42
N VAL A 6 -17.95 -6.32 23.38
CA VAL A 6 -17.40 -4.96 23.34
C VAL A 6 -18.45 -4.00 22.80
N LYS A 7 -18.91 -3.08 23.65
CA LYS A 7 -19.96 -2.08 23.34
C LYS A 7 -19.52 -0.63 23.52
N ARG A 8 -18.24 -0.39 23.81
CA ARG A 8 -17.69 0.95 23.99
C ARG A 8 -17.86 1.75 22.70
N ILE A 9 -18.34 2.98 22.82
CA ILE A 9 -18.37 3.95 21.72
C ILE A 9 -17.09 4.78 21.79
N ILE A 10 -16.45 4.97 20.64
CA ILE A 10 -15.21 5.75 20.49
C ILE A 10 -15.47 6.82 19.44
N THR A 11 -15.15 8.09 19.74
CA THR A 11 -15.34 9.18 18.77
C THR A 11 -14.20 9.27 17.76
N GLU A 12 -14.38 10.00 16.66
CA GLU A 12 -13.30 10.26 15.71
C GLU A 12 -12.16 11.06 16.37
N GLU A 13 -12.49 12.00 17.25
CA GLU A 13 -11.50 12.79 17.99
C GLU A 13 -10.66 11.90 18.90
N GLU A 14 -11.30 10.98 19.63
CA GLU A 14 -10.58 10.01 20.47
C GLU A 14 -9.70 9.11 19.62
N LEU A 15 -10.26 8.48 18.58
CA LEU A 15 -9.51 7.62 17.68
C LEU A 15 -8.26 8.34 17.15
N SER A 16 -8.40 9.59 16.70
CA SER A 16 -7.30 10.36 16.11
C SER A 16 -6.08 10.57 17.01
N GLN A 17 -6.22 10.43 18.33
CA GLN A 17 -5.11 10.55 19.29
C GLN A 17 -4.19 9.32 19.33
N HIS A 18 -4.67 8.17 18.85
CA HIS A 18 -3.99 6.88 18.94
C HIS A 18 -3.28 6.56 17.62
N ASN A 19 -2.23 7.33 17.31
CA ASN A 19 -1.58 7.35 16.00
C ASN A 19 -0.04 7.21 15.99
N LYS A 20 0.54 6.55 16.99
CA LYS A 20 2.01 6.50 17.21
C LYS A 20 2.50 5.11 17.59
N ASP A 21 3.83 4.93 17.63
CA ASP A 21 4.43 3.66 18.04
C ASP A 21 4.04 3.29 19.48
N GLY A 22 3.63 2.03 19.67
CA GLY A 22 3.08 1.52 20.93
C GLY A 22 1.68 2.04 21.29
N ASP A 23 1.04 2.83 20.44
CA ASP A 23 -0.31 3.38 20.66
C ASP A 23 -1.00 3.64 19.32
N ALA A 24 -1.52 2.56 18.73
CA ALA A 24 -1.98 2.54 17.34
C ALA A 24 -3.38 1.91 17.22
N TRP A 25 -4.39 2.77 17.11
CA TRP A 25 -5.78 2.34 16.91
C TRP A 25 -6.25 2.66 15.49
N PHE A 26 -7.12 1.84 14.93
CA PHE A 26 -7.73 2.12 13.62
C PHE A 26 -9.18 1.64 13.57
N ALA A 27 -9.97 2.25 12.69
CA ALA A 27 -11.33 1.81 12.41
C ALA A 27 -11.39 0.93 11.14
N ILE A 28 -12.18 -0.15 11.20
CA ILE A 28 -12.55 -0.99 10.05
C ILE A 28 -14.05 -1.26 10.13
N ASN A 29 -14.77 -0.85 9.08
CA ASN A 29 -16.22 -0.94 8.93
C ASN A 29 -16.98 -0.42 10.17
N GLY A 30 -16.56 0.73 10.71
CA GLY A 30 -17.18 1.34 11.88
C GLY A 30 -16.84 0.67 13.22
N HIS A 31 -15.89 -0.26 13.26
CA HIS A 31 -15.39 -0.87 14.50
C HIS A 31 -13.94 -0.45 14.74
N VAL A 32 -13.59 -0.17 15.99
CA VAL A 32 -12.26 0.29 16.40
C VAL A 32 -11.45 -0.85 17.00
N TYR A 33 -10.18 -0.92 16.60
CA TYR A 33 -9.25 -1.97 17.01
C TYR A 33 -7.96 -1.35 17.54
N ASP A 34 -7.42 -1.92 18.61
CA ASP A 34 -6.11 -1.57 19.18
C ASP A 34 -5.05 -2.57 18.70
N ALA A 35 -4.14 -2.12 17.83
CA ALA A 35 -3.07 -2.97 17.30
C ALA A 35 -1.70 -2.70 17.95
N SER A 36 -1.66 -1.96 19.07
CA SER A 36 -0.42 -1.52 19.71
C SER A 36 0.54 -2.69 20.02
N GLU A 37 0.01 -3.81 20.50
CA GLU A 37 0.82 -5.01 20.76
C GLU A 37 1.21 -5.80 19.49
N TYR A 38 0.48 -5.60 18.39
CA TYR A 38 0.69 -6.36 17.15
C TYR A 38 1.65 -5.67 16.16
N LEU A 39 2.05 -4.42 16.43
CA LEU A 39 2.89 -3.62 15.54
C LEU A 39 4.15 -4.37 15.05
N LYS A 40 4.85 -5.05 15.97
CA LYS A 40 6.11 -5.75 15.67
C LYS A 40 5.94 -7.05 14.90
N ASP A 41 4.77 -7.67 15.03
CA ASP A 41 4.43 -8.96 14.43
C ASP A 41 3.78 -8.80 13.05
N HIS A 42 3.42 -7.56 12.67
CA HIS A 42 2.79 -7.29 11.40
C HIS A 42 3.73 -7.60 10.22
N PRO A 43 3.39 -8.55 9.33
CA PRO A 43 4.26 -8.93 8.21
C PRO A 43 4.55 -7.79 7.22
N GLY A 44 3.68 -6.77 7.16
CA GLY A 44 3.87 -5.57 6.35
C GLY A 44 4.66 -4.45 7.02
N GLY A 45 5.25 -4.71 8.19
CA GLY A 45 5.99 -3.74 9.00
C GLY A 45 5.09 -2.90 9.92
N SER A 46 5.65 -2.43 11.04
CA SER A 46 4.94 -1.61 12.04
C SER A 46 4.46 -0.28 11.45
N ASP A 47 5.28 0.33 10.60
CA ASP A 47 5.02 1.64 10.01
C ASP A 47 3.74 1.65 9.18
N SER A 48 3.40 0.52 8.54
CA SER A 48 2.16 0.37 7.77
C SER A 48 0.90 0.50 8.64
N ILE A 49 0.95 0.03 9.90
CA ILE A 49 -0.17 0.17 10.84
C ILE A 49 -0.18 1.58 11.43
N ILE A 50 0.97 2.08 11.88
CA ILE A 50 1.09 3.41 12.49
C ILE A 50 0.59 4.49 11.54
N LEU A 51 0.94 4.39 10.25
CA LEU A 51 0.49 5.34 9.25
C LEU A 51 -1.04 5.39 9.07
N ALA A 52 -1.70 4.24 9.20
CA ALA A 52 -3.16 4.09 9.09
C ALA A 52 -3.88 4.37 10.41
N SER A 53 -3.14 4.40 11.53
CA SER A 53 -3.71 4.60 12.85
C SER A 53 -4.19 6.03 13.07
N GLY A 54 -5.16 6.18 13.98
CA GLY A 54 -5.93 7.39 14.19
C GLY A 54 -6.98 7.68 13.13
N ALA A 55 -7.30 6.73 12.25
CA ALA A 55 -8.26 6.92 11.16
C ALA A 55 -9.04 5.64 10.81
N ASP A 56 -10.05 5.79 9.96
CA ASP A 56 -10.71 4.67 9.28
C ASP A 56 -9.81 4.14 8.15
N ALA A 57 -9.39 2.88 8.30
CA ALA A 57 -8.50 2.16 7.39
C ALA A 57 -9.23 1.05 6.60
N SER A 58 -10.57 1.07 6.58
CA SER A 58 -11.41 -0.01 6.01
C SER A 58 -11.01 -0.36 4.58
N ASP A 59 -10.86 0.66 3.72
CA ASP A 59 -10.60 0.46 2.30
C ASP A 59 -9.26 -0.24 2.04
N ASP A 60 -8.22 0.22 2.73
CA ASP A 60 -6.88 -0.33 2.60
C ASP A 60 -6.78 -1.73 3.23
N PHE A 61 -7.33 -1.88 4.44
CA PHE A 61 -7.24 -3.14 5.17
C PHE A 61 -7.93 -4.27 4.39
N LEU A 62 -9.16 -4.05 3.92
CA LEU A 62 -9.96 -5.07 3.24
C LEU A 62 -9.40 -5.46 1.86
N ALA A 63 -8.63 -4.57 1.21
CA ALA A 63 -8.05 -4.81 -0.11
C ALA A 63 -6.74 -5.62 -0.06
N ILE A 64 -6.01 -5.55 1.06
CA ILE A 64 -4.67 -6.16 1.20
C ILE A 64 -4.74 -7.47 2.00
N HIS A 65 -5.51 -7.50 3.08
CA HIS A 65 -5.44 -8.56 4.08
C HIS A 65 -6.29 -9.80 3.73
N SER A 66 -5.77 -10.98 4.09
CA SER A 66 -6.43 -12.26 3.93
C SER A 66 -7.59 -12.44 4.91
N ASP A 67 -8.45 -13.44 4.67
CA ASP A 67 -9.56 -13.73 5.58
C ASP A 67 -9.08 -14.23 6.95
N ALA A 68 -7.90 -14.87 7.02
CA ALA A 68 -7.25 -15.22 8.28
C ALA A 68 -6.84 -13.97 9.07
N ALA A 69 -6.25 -12.97 8.42
CA ALA A 69 -5.91 -11.70 9.08
C ALA A 69 -7.17 -10.95 9.56
N LYS A 70 -8.27 -10.97 8.78
CA LYS A 70 -9.56 -10.43 9.22
C LYS A 70 -10.14 -11.17 10.44
N ALA A 71 -9.91 -12.47 10.55
CA ALA A 71 -10.37 -13.24 11.70
C ALA A 71 -9.61 -12.85 12.98
N MET A 72 -8.31 -12.53 12.87
CA MET A 72 -7.48 -12.11 14.01
C MET A 72 -7.93 -10.79 14.65
N LEU A 73 -8.58 -9.89 13.88
CA LEU A 73 -9.08 -8.60 14.38
C LEU A 73 -9.98 -8.73 15.61
N VAL A 74 -10.70 -9.86 15.77
CA VAL A 74 -11.60 -10.09 16.91
C VAL A 74 -10.87 -9.90 18.25
N LYS A 75 -9.60 -10.32 18.34
CA LYS A 75 -8.77 -10.20 19.55
C LYS A 75 -8.50 -8.74 19.93
N TYR A 76 -8.43 -7.86 18.94
CA TYR A 76 -8.01 -6.47 19.07
C TYR A 76 -9.19 -5.50 19.10
N HIS A 77 -10.44 -5.98 19.04
CA HIS A 77 -11.63 -5.14 19.02
C HIS A 77 -11.85 -4.45 20.37
N ILE A 78 -11.91 -3.11 20.36
CA ILE A 78 -12.03 -2.29 21.58
C ILE A 78 -13.26 -1.37 21.60
N GLY A 79 -13.96 -1.22 20.48
CA GLY A 79 -15.17 -0.39 20.44
C GLY A 79 -15.80 -0.25 19.07
N ILE A 80 -16.85 0.55 19.03
CA ILE A 80 -17.60 0.94 17.83
C ILE A 80 -17.32 2.42 17.60
N LEU A 81 -16.97 2.78 16.37
CA LEU A 81 -16.75 4.17 16.00
C LEU A 81 -18.09 4.90 15.98
N GLU A 82 -18.15 6.06 16.61
CA GLU A 82 -19.35 6.89 16.63
C GLU A 82 -19.69 7.39 15.22
N THR A 83 -20.71 6.78 14.60
CA THR A 83 -21.31 7.33 13.38
C THR A 83 -22.35 8.38 13.75
N ASN A 84 -21.99 9.66 13.65
CA ASN A 84 -22.95 10.75 13.64
C ASN A 84 -23.92 10.54 12.46
N SER A 85 -25.13 10.05 12.74
CA SER A 85 -26.11 9.61 11.74
C SER A 85 -26.76 10.77 10.94
N LEU A 86 -26.14 11.94 10.90
CA LEU A 86 -26.55 13.10 10.10
C LEU A 86 -25.34 13.95 9.66
N LYS A 87 -24.45 13.40 8.83
CA LYS A 87 -23.65 14.20 7.88
C LYS A 87 -23.52 13.50 6.53
N ASN A 88 -24.61 13.47 5.78
CA ASN A 88 -24.50 13.64 4.33
C ASN A 88 -23.98 15.07 4.10
N ASN A 89 -22.70 15.20 3.73
CA ASN A 89 -22.23 16.24 2.81
C ASN A 89 -20.77 15.98 2.46
N VAL A 90 -20.58 15.56 1.20
CA VAL A 90 -19.51 15.96 0.29
C VAL A 90 -18.36 16.71 0.97
N ILE A 91 -17.30 16.00 1.38
CA ILE A 91 -15.99 16.64 1.50
C ILE A 91 -15.30 16.42 0.17
N ASN A 92 -15.41 17.48 -0.63
CA ASN A 92 -14.66 17.72 -1.85
C ASN A 92 -13.25 17.17 -1.74
N GLY A 93 -12.88 16.32 -2.71
CA GLY A 93 -11.49 16.07 -3.02
C GLY A 93 -10.79 17.41 -3.19
N LYS A 94 -9.97 17.78 -2.21
CA LYS A 94 -8.89 18.73 -2.47
C LYS A 94 -7.98 18.03 -3.46
N HIS A 95 -8.23 18.26 -4.75
CA HIS A 95 -7.19 18.20 -5.75
C HIS A 95 -6.11 19.18 -5.29
N MET A 96 -5.15 18.70 -4.50
CA MET A 96 -3.88 19.40 -4.34
C MET A 96 -3.22 19.38 -5.72
N ASN A 97 -3.44 20.48 -6.43
CA ASN A 97 -2.84 20.78 -7.72
C ASN A 97 -1.54 21.56 -7.55
N SER A 98 -0.87 21.42 -6.39
CA SER A 98 0.48 21.92 -6.21
C SER A 98 1.45 20.97 -6.91
N GLU A 99 2.39 21.54 -7.65
CA GLU A 99 3.53 20.81 -8.23
C GLU A 99 4.44 20.34 -7.07
N ARG A 100 4.08 19.22 -6.46
CA ARG A 100 4.93 18.52 -5.49
C ARG A 100 6.06 17.81 -6.23
N ASP A 101 7.30 17.99 -5.79
CA ASP A 101 8.49 17.38 -6.41
C ASP A 101 8.46 15.85 -6.39
N ILE A 102 7.88 15.27 -5.34
CA ILE A 102 7.70 13.83 -5.16
C ILE A 102 6.27 13.46 -5.52
N PHE A 103 6.01 12.32 -6.15
CA PHE A 103 4.66 11.87 -6.54
C PHE A 103 3.94 10.99 -5.52
N LEU A 104 4.65 10.08 -4.85
CA LEU A 104 4.01 9.15 -3.91
C LEU A 104 3.64 9.80 -2.58
N ASP A 105 2.45 9.46 -2.11
CA ASP A 105 1.95 9.80 -0.78
C ASP A 105 1.68 8.50 -0.02
N GLN A 106 2.07 8.44 1.24
CA GLN A 106 1.90 7.22 2.04
C GLN A 106 0.42 7.04 2.44
N LYS A 107 -0.29 8.13 2.68
CA LYS A 107 -1.70 8.13 3.12
C LYS A 107 -2.66 8.12 1.93
N ASN A 108 -2.36 8.90 0.90
CA ASN A 108 -3.26 9.14 -0.21
C ASN A 108 -2.93 8.26 -1.44
N TRP A 109 -3.97 7.69 -2.03
CA TRP A 109 -3.88 7.06 -3.34
C TRP A 109 -3.75 8.11 -4.43
N ASN A 110 -2.79 7.92 -5.33
CA ASN A 110 -2.55 8.80 -6.46
C ASN A 110 -2.77 8.04 -7.77
N THR A 111 -3.55 8.62 -8.67
CA THR A 111 -3.82 8.01 -9.98
C THR A 111 -2.63 8.18 -10.92
N VAL A 112 -2.25 7.09 -11.59
CA VAL A 112 -1.23 7.07 -12.65
C VAL A 112 -1.83 6.47 -13.91
N THR A 113 -1.37 6.97 -15.07
CA THR A 113 -1.83 6.52 -16.38
C THR A 113 -0.80 5.59 -16.99
N LEU A 114 -1.21 4.43 -17.47
CA LEU A 114 -0.35 3.52 -18.23
C LEU A 114 -0.02 4.17 -19.58
N MET A 115 1.26 4.46 -19.80
CA MET A 115 1.73 4.99 -21.08
C MET A 115 2.04 3.87 -22.06
N GLU A 116 2.70 2.81 -21.57
CA GLU A 116 3.24 1.76 -22.42
C GLU A 116 3.20 0.43 -21.67
N LYS A 117 2.87 -0.63 -22.40
CA LYS A 117 2.97 -2.02 -21.94
C LYS A 117 3.72 -2.83 -22.99
N ILE A 118 4.91 -3.29 -22.62
CA ILE A 118 5.76 -4.14 -23.48
C ILE A 118 5.75 -5.56 -22.93
N VAL A 119 5.49 -6.53 -23.79
CA VAL A 119 5.69 -7.95 -23.48
C VAL A 119 7.18 -8.25 -23.58
N LEU A 120 7.80 -8.63 -22.47
CA LEU A 120 9.23 -8.97 -22.41
C LEU A 120 9.46 -10.43 -22.78
N ASN A 121 8.57 -11.32 -22.32
CA ASN A 121 8.57 -12.75 -22.64
C ASN A 121 7.15 -13.34 -22.44
N HIS A 122 7.03 -14.67 -22.47
CA HIS A 122 5.75 -15.37 -22.36
C HIS A 122 4.90 -15.02 -21.13
N ASP A 123 5.53 -14.63 -20.01
CA ASP A 123 4.84 -14.36 -18.74
C ASP A 123 5.28 -13.07 -18.04
N SER A 124 6.07 -12.21 -18.68
CA SER A 124 6.58 -10.98 -18.06
C SER A 124 6.33 -9.77 -18.94
N VAL A 125 5.90 -8.67 -18.34
CA VAL A 125 5.63 -7.40 -19.01
C VAL A 125 6.38 -6.25 -18.31
N ARG A 126 6.79 -5.26 -19.08
CA ARG A 126 7.18 -3.94 -18.57
C ARG A 126 6.00 -2.99 -18.74
N LEU A 127 5.67 -2.28 -17.68
CA LEU A 127 4.64 -1.24 -17.64
C LEU A 127 5.32 0.08 -17.34
N THR A 128 5.10 1.09 -18.18
CA THR A 128 5.56 2.46 -17.93
C THR A 128 4.36 3.32 -17.60
N PHE A 129 4.37 3.94 -16.42
CA PHE A 129 3.29 4.79 -15.94
C PHE A 129 3.73 6.26 -15.91
N ALA A 130 2.88 7.16 -16.38
CA ALA A 130 3.07 8.60 -16.26
C ALA A 130 2.78 9.07 -14.83
N LEU A 131 3.64 9.95 -14.32
CA LEU A 131 3.38 10.76 -13.14
C LEU A 131 2.56 12.00 -13.51
N LYS A 132 2.14 12.77 -12.50
CA LYS A 132 1.29 13.94 -12.71
C LYS A 132 2.01 15.08 -13.43
N HIS A 133 3.31 15.27 -13.18
CA HIS A 133 4.11 16.33 -13.80
C HIS A 133 5.41 15.78 -14.44
N PRO A 134 5.88 16.35 -15.57
CA PRO A 134 7.04 15.84 -16.31
C PRO A 134 8.36 15.81 -15.54
N HIS A 135 8.57 16.73 -14.59
CA HIS A 135 9.80 16.83 -13.79
C HIS A 135 9.68 16.21 -12.39
N GLN A 136 8.51 15.65 -12.06
CA GLN A 136 8.25 15.04 -10.77
C GLN A 136 8.98 13.72 -10.64
N LYS A 137 9.55 13.44 -9.46
CA LYS A 137 10.13 12.13 -9.13
C LYS A 137 9.08 11.24 -8.49
N LEU A 138 9.21 9.92 -8.66
CA LEU A 138 8.30 8.98 -8.00
C LEU A 138 8.44 9.04 -6.46
N GLY A 139 9.68 9.06 -5.97
CA GLY A 139 10.01 9.15 -4.53
C GLY A 139 9.95 7.83 -3.77
N VAL A 140 10.46 6.75 -4.36
CA VAL A 140 10.71 5.50 -3.63
C VAL A 140 12.19 5.44 -3.23
N PRO A 141 12.52 5.52 -1.93
CA PRO A 141 13.89 5.27 -1.46
C PRO A 141 14.36 3.85 -1.78
N THR A 142 15.67 3.67 -1.95
CA THR A 142 16.26 2.35 -2.24
C THR A 142 15.94 1.38 -1.12
N GLY A 143 15.35 0.22 -1.44
CA GLY A 143 14.94 -0.77 -0.46
C GLY A 143 13.45 -0.72 -0.07
N LYS A 144 12.74 0.34 -0.47
CA LYS A 144 11.29 0.49 -0.29
C LYS A 144 10.54 0.15 -1.58
N HIS A 145 9.22 0.01 -1.44
CA HIS A 145 8.31 -0.32 -2.54
C HIS A 145 7.09 0.62 -2.54
N LEU A 146 6.23 0.49 -3.54
CA LEU A 146 4.90 1.12 -3.58
C LEU A 146 3.80 0.06 -3.60
N TYR A 147 2.60 0.45 -3.20
CA TYR A 147 1.41 -0.33 -3.48
C TYR A 147 0.77 0.13 -4.78
N LEU A 148 0.43 -0.81 -5.65
CA LEU A 148 -0.41 -0.58 -6.82
C LEU A 148 -1.81 -1.13 -6.52
N ARG A 149 -2.84 -0.33 -6.81
CA ARG A 149 -4.25 -0.70 -6.69
C ARG A 149 -4.92 -0.65 -8.05
N CYS A 150 -5.63 -1.72 -8.35
CA CYS A 150 -6.45 -1.81 -9.54
C CYS A 150 -7.84 -2.34 -9.20
N ILE A 151 -8.80 -2.08 -10.08
CA ILE A 151 -10.16 -2.61 -9.97
C ILE A 151 -10.26 -3.90 -10.80
N SER A 152 -10.55 -5.00 -10.13
CA SER A 152 -10.81 -6.28 -10.81
C SER A 152 -12.10 -6.22 -11.64
N SER A 153 -12.29 -7.19 -12.54
CA SER A 153 -13.50 -7.29 -13.37
C SER A 153 -14.80 -7.43 -12.54
N SER A 154 -14.71 -7.87 -11.28
CA SER A 154 -15.85 -7.94 -10.36
C SER A 154 -16.05 -6.65 -9.55
N GLY A 155 -15.38 -5.55 -9.89
CA GLY A 155 -15.44 -4.29 -9.14
C GLY A 155 -14.66 -4.28 -7.82
N LYS A 156 -13.98 -5.37 -7.44
CA LYS A 156 -13.20 -5.44 -6.19
C LYS A 156 -11.83 -4.78 -6.37
N LYS A 157 -11.43 -3.97 -5.40
CA LYS A 157 -10.07 -3.41 -5.31
C LYS A 157 -9.06 -4.53 -5.03
N VAL A 158 -7.98 -4.57 -5.80
CA VAL A 158 -6.87 -5.49 -5.62
C VAL A 158 -5.62 -4.67 -5.43
N VAL A 159 -4.93 -4.86 -4.31
CA VAL A 159 -3.71 -4.11 -3.95
C VAL A 159 -2.52 -5.05 -3.85
N ARG A 160 -1.39 -4.71 -4.47
CA ARG A 160 -0.13 -5.48 -4.32
C ARG A 160 1.08 -4.55 -4.28
N ALA A 161 2.08 -4.97 -3.51
CA ALA A 161 3.38 -4.32 -3.46
C ALA A 161 4.15 -4.55 -4.76
N PHE A 162 4.84 -3.52 -5.24
CA PHE A 162 5.78 -3.59 -6.36
C PHE A 162 6.97 -2.68 -6.08
N THR A 163 8.19 -3.17 -6.37
CA THR A 163 9.40 -2.36 -6.39
C THR A 163 9.61 -1.84 -7.82
N PRO A 164 9.66 -0.52 -8.05
CA PRO A 164 9.95 0.02 -9.37
C PRO A 164 11.32 -0.41 -9.89
N THR A 165 11.41 -0.63 -11.20
CA THR A 165 12.66 -0.99 -11.88
C THR A 165 13.31 0.21 -12.58
N SER A 166 12.63 1.36 -12.62
CA SER A 166 13.22 2.63 -13.03
C SER A 166 14.17 3.18 -11.98
N THR A 167 15.14 4.00 -12.41
CA THR A 167 16.08 4.65 -11.49
C THR A 167 15.39 5.72 -10.62
N ALA A 168 15.97 6.00 -9.44
CA ALA A 168 15.40 6.95 -8.49
C ALA A 168 15.40 8.42 -8.97
N ASP A 169 16.26 8.74 -9.94
CA ASP A 169 16.37 10.05 -10.58
C ASP A 169 15.45 10.21 -11.80
N GLN A 170 14.77 9.13 -12.24
CA GLN A 170 13.82 9.21 -13.34
C GLN A 170 12.64 10.13 -12.97
N VAL A 171 12.35 11.05 -13.88
CA VAL A 171 11.26 12.04 -13.73
C VAL A 171 10.11 11.77 -14.69
N GLY A 172 8.91 12.18 -14.29
CA GLY A 172 7.70 12.18 -15.11
C GLY A 172 7.08 10.80 -15.35
N LYS A 173 7.80 9.71 -15.05
CA LYS A 173 7.34 8.34 -15.23
C LYS A 173 8.10 7.35 -14.36
N PHE A 174 7.56 6.15 -14.19
CA PHE A 174 8.25 5.02 -13.58
C PHE A 174 7.89 3.72 -14.27
N ASP A 175 8.78 2.73 -14.13
CA ASP A 175 8.63 1.42 -14.75
C ASP A 175 8.41 0.34 -13.67
N LEU A 176 7.49 -0.58 -13.96
CA LEU A 176 7.33 -1.85 -13.24
C LEU A 176 7.59 -3.01 -14.21
N ILE A 177 8.34 -4.01 -13.75
CA ILE A 177 8.39 -5.32 -14.41
C ILE A 177 7.52 -6.29 -13.62
N VAL A 178 6.54 -6.89 -14.28
CA VAL A 178 5.53 -7.73 -13.62
C VAL A 178 5.44 -9.09 -14.30
N LYS A 179 5.57 -10.13 -13.47
CA LYS A 179 5.24 -11.51 -13.86
C LYS A 179 3.73 -11.75 -13.82
N LEU A 180 3.18 -12.28 -14.90
CA LEU A 180 1.77 -12.53 -15.13
C LEU A 180 1.42 -13.99 -14.84
N TYR A 181 0.90 -14.18 -13.64
CA TYR A 181 0.34 -15.43 -13.15
C TYR A 181 -1.06 -15.67 -13.76
N ARG A 182 -1.11 -16.11 -15.02
CA ARG A 182 -2.38 -16.34 -15.75
C ARG A 182 -3.09 -17.61 -15.27
N ALA A 183 -4.42 -17.63 -15.37
CA ALA A 183 -5.20 -18.81 -15.07
C ALA A 183 -4.79 -19.98 -15.97
N SER A 184 -4.75 -21.19 -15.41
CA SER A 184 -4.39 -22.41 -16.14
C SER A 184 -5.01 -23.63 -15.46
N GLY A 185 -5.71 -24.47 -16.24
CA GLY A 185 -6.44 -25.62 -15.71
C GLY A 185 -7.40 -25.21 -14.59
N ASN A 186 -7.24 -25.84 -13.42
CA ASN A 186 -8.05 -25.56 -12.22
C ASN A 186 -7.56 -24.34 -11.40
N TRP A 187 -6.47 -23.69 -11.80
CA TRP A 187 -5.94 -22.53 -11.09
C TRP A 187 -6.49 -21.23 -11.68
N SER A 188 -7.10 -20.40 -10.82
CA SER A 188 -7.73 -19.14 -11.21
C SER A 188 -6.76 -18.02 -11.60
N GLY A 189 -5.44 -18.24 -11.48
CA GLY A 189 -4.42 -17.22 -11.68
C GLY A 189 -4.36 -16.17 -10.56
N GLY A 190 -3.43 -15.23 -10.71
CA GLY A 190 -3.23 -14.11 -9.79
C GLY A 190 -4.21 -12.98 -10.07
N LYS A 191 -4.93 -12.51 -9.03
CA LYS A 191 -5.91 -11.42 -9.14
C LYS A 191 -5.33 -10.13 -9.71
N MET A 192 -4.14 -9.74 -9.25
CA MET A 192 -3.43 -8.56 -9.77
C MET A 192 -2.89 -8.79 -11.19
N SER A 193 -2.34 -9.98 -11.46
CA SER A 193 -1.89 -10.34 -12.81
C SER A 193 -3.03 -10.28 -13.83
N ALA A 194 -4.21 -10.82 -13.50
CA ALA A 194 -5.39 -10.74 -14.37
C ALA A 194 -5.81 -9.28 -14.64
N CYS A 195 -5.63 -8.40 -13.65
CA CYS A 195 -5.90 -6.98 -13.78
C CYS A 195 -4.93 -6.29 -14.74
N ILE A 196 -3.63 -6.45 -14.48
CA ILE A 196 -2.55 -5.89 -15.29
C ILE A 196 -2.57 -6.44 -16.72
N ASP A 197 -2.94 -7.70 -16.91
CA ASP A 197 -3.01 -8.32 -18.22
C ASP A 197 -4.06 -7.64 -19.12
N ARG A 198 -5.12 -7.06 -18.54
CA ARG A 198 -6.15 -6.31 -19.27
C ARG A 198 -5.79 -4.87 -19.58
N LEU A 199 -4.88 -4.26 -18.80
CA LEU A 199 -4.53 -2.85 -18.97
C LEU A 199 -3.97 -2.57 -20.38
N LYS A 200 -4.41 -1.45 -20.94
CA LYS A 200 -3.98 -0.87 -22.22
C LYS A 200 -3.41 0.54 -21.97
N PRO A 201 -2.51 1.03 -22.83
CA PRO A 201 -2.11 2.43 -22.82
C PRO A 201 -3.34 3.37 -22.77
N GLY A 202 -3.30 4.34 -21.87
CA GLY A 202 -4.42 5.25 -21.55
C GLY A 202 -5.24 4.83 -20.33
N ASP A 203 -5.21 3.56 -19.92
CA ASP A 203 -5.89 3.11 -18.70
C ASP A 203 -5.20 3.66 -17.46
N THR A 204 -5.95 3.79 -16.37
CA THR A 204 -5.45 4.29 -15.09
C THR A 204 -5.48 3.22 -14.00
N VAL A 205 -4.53 3.36 -13.08
CA VAL A 205 -4.47 2.62 -11.81
C VAL A 205 -4.08 3.61 -10.72
N GLU A 206 -4.14 3.18 -9.46
CA GLU A 206 -3.73 4.02 -8.34
C GLU A 206 -2.48 3.45 -7.68
N CYS A 207 -1.64 4.31 -7.12
CA CYS A 207 -0.56 3.88 -6.26
C CYS A 207 -0.39 4.79 -5.03
N LYS A 208 0.20 4.21 -3.98
CA LYS A 208 0.60 4.91 -2.77
C LYS A 208 1.92 4.37 -2.24
N GLY A 209 2.63 5.16 -1.45
CA GLY A 209 3.95 4.79 -0.93
C GLY A 209 4.78 5.99 -0.50
N PRO A 210 6.07 5.79 -0.20
CA PRO A 210 6.78 4.51 -0.16
C PRO A 210 6.49 3.68 1.11
N PHE A 211 6.69 2.36 1.05
CA PHE A 211 6.55 1.42 2.16
C PHE A 211 7.74 0.48 2.28
N GLY A 212 7.91 -0.12 3.45
CA GLY A 212 8.95 -1.10 3.75
C GLY A 212 9.86 -0.64 4.88
N ASP A 213 10.29 -1.60 5.69
CA ASP A 213 11.10 -1.35 6.89
C ASP A 213 12.60 -1.21 6.58
N PHE A 214 13.03 -1.54 5.36
CA PHE A 214 14.42 -1.48 4.93
C PHE A 214 14.66 -0.27 4.01
N GLU A 215 15.70 0.49 4.29
CA GLU A 215 16.17 1.59 3.43
C GLU A 215 17.69 1.56 3.32
N TYR A 216 18.20 1.48 2.10
CA TYR A 216 19.61 1.69 1.82
C TYR A 216 19.86 3.17 1.50
N GLN A 217 20.78 3.79 2.23
CA GLN A 217 21.16 5.18 2.03
C GLN A 217 22.38 5.26 1.11
N THR A 218 23.57 5.32 1.68
CA THR A 218 24.82 5.39 0.91
C THR A 218 25.99 4.85 1.73
N GLY A 219 27.09 4.49 1.08
CA GLY A 219 28.34 4.12 1.75
C GLY A 219 28.23 2.93 2.70
N GLY A 220 27.28 2.01 2.47
CA GLY A 220 27.02 0.87 3.38
C GLY A 220 26.09 1.19 4.56
N THR A 221 25.60 2.41 4.68
CA THR A 221 24.59 2.79 5.68
C THR A 221 23.21 2.32 5.23
N LEU A 222 22.52 1.61 6.11
CA LEU A 222 21.14 1.16 5.91
C LEU A 222 20.32 1.34 7.19
N VAL A 223 19.01 1.43 7.05
CA VAL A 223 18.06 1.51 8.16
C VAL A 223 17.12 0.31 8.08
N ILE A 224 16.95 -0.42 9.18
CA ILE A 224 15.97 -1.51 9.32
C ILE A 224 15.08 -1.22 10.51
N LYS A 225 13.77 -1.09 10.30
CA LYS A 225 12.79 -0.78 11.37
C LYS A 225 13.24 0.43 12.20
N ASN A 226 13.66 1.50 11.52
CA ASN A 226 14.18 2.74 12.11
C ASN A 226 15.50 2.62 12.90
N ILE A 227 16.20 1.48 12.81
CA ILE A 227 17.53 1.26 13.41
C ILE A 227 18.59 1.38 12.32
N ALA A 228 19.55 2.29 12.51
CA ALA A 228 20.66 2.47 11.58
C ALA A 228 21.72 1.36 11.76
N HIS A 229 22.24 0.87 10.64
CA HIS A 229 23.30 -0.12 10.56
C HIS A 229 24.36 0.31 9.54
N GLN A 230 25.59 -0.11 9.78
CA GLN A 230 26.71 0.04 8.85
C GLN A 230 27.17 -1.34 8.41
N VAL A 231 27.19 -1.59 7.10
CA VAL A 231 27.68 -2.85 6.52
C VAL A 231 28.70 -2.60 5.44
N SER A 232 29.57 -3.59 5.22
CA SER A 232 30.56 -3.59 4.13
C SER A 232 30.30 -4.70 3.10
N ARG A 233 29.29 -5.55 3.33
CA ARG A 233 28.94 -6.68 2.48
C ARG A 233 27.43 -6.90 2.47
N PHE A 234 26.89 -7.11 1.28
CA PHE A 234 25.53 -7.61 1.07
C PHE A 234 25.58 -9.04 0.53
N THR A 235 24.70 -9.90 1.03
CA THR A 235 24.41 -11.21 0.43
C THR A 235 22.96 -11.17 -0.01
N MET A 236 22.71 -11.26 -1.32
CA MET A 236 21.38 -11.16 -1.90
C MET A 236 20.95 -12.52 -2.45
N ILE A 237 19.82 -13.02 -1.97
CA ILE A 237 19.21 -14.27 -2.45
C ILE A 237 17.81 -13.90 -2.93
N ALA A 238 17.53 -14.13 -4.20
CA ALA A 238 16.25 -13.81 -4.82
C ALA A 238 15.73 -15.00 -5.63
N GLY A 239 14.41 -15.14 -5.67
CA GLY A 239 13.72 -16.14 -6.49
C GLY A 239 12.53 -15.51 -7.20
N GLY A 240 12.41 -15.76 -8.50
CA GLY A 240 11.32 -15.24 -9.33
C GLY A 240 11.24 -13.70 -9.29
N SER A 241 10.05 -13.15 -9.02
CA SER A 241 9.84 -11.70 -8.97
C SER A 241 10.45 -11.02 -7.75
N GLY A 242 10.97 -11.75 -6.76
CA GLY A 242 11.67 -11.16 -5.61
C GLY A 242 13.04 -10.54 -5.94
N ILE A 243 13.41 -10.49 -7.22
CA ILE A 243 14.65 -9.84 -7.70
C ILE A 243 14.54 -8.31 -7.77
N THR A 244 13.32 -7.77 -7.85
CA THR A 244 13.04 -6.32 -7.91
C THR A 244 12.86 -5.75 -6.51
#